data_AF-A0A3A9B3I4-F1
#
_entry.id   AF-A0A3A9B3I4-F1
#
_cell.length_a   1.000
_cell.length_b   1.000
_cell.length_c   1.000
_cell.angle_alpha   90.00
_cell.angle_beta   90.00
_cell.angle_gamma   90.00
#
_symmetry.space_group_name_H-M   'P 1'
#
loop_
_entity.id
_entity.type
_entity.pdbx_description
1 polymer ?
#
loop_
_entity_poly.entity_id
_entity_poly.type
_entity_poly.pdbx_seq_one_letter_code
_entity_poly.pdbx_strand_id
1 'polypeptide(L)' 'MVIKDVKKRIEELENIYDNMIKIQEYCLRNEDAKEYIQKIEEAAHLNNTLRNLASGTARYIRAEILRLQDIINNAVVKIN' A
#
# COMPACT_ATOMS: atom_id res chain seq x y z
N MET A 1 12.32 1.72 -18.96
CA MET A 1 12.56 1.74 -17.49
C MET A 1 13.74 0.85 -17.23
N VAL A 2 14.82 1.34 -16.62
CA VAL A 2 16.00 0.51 -16.32
C VAL A 2 15.65 -0.39 -15.13
N ILE A 3 16.19 -1.61 -15.03
CA ILE A 3 15.95 -2.54 -13.90
C ILE A 3 16.14 -1.84 -12.55
N LYS A 4 17.14 -0.94 -12.46
CA LYS A 4 17.40 -0.11 -11.29
C LYS A 4 16.20 0.76 -10.89
N ASP A 5 15.53 1.38 -11.86
CA ASP A 5 14.36 2.22 -11.62
C ASP A 5 13.17 1.38 -11.13
N VAL A 6 13.00 0.18 -11.68
CA VAL A 6 11.96 -0.76 -11.24
C VAL A 6 12.17 -1.18 -9.79
N LYS A 7 13.41 -1.52 -9.42
CA LYS A 7 13.75 -1.89 -8.03
C LYS A 7 13.48 -0.76 -7.05
N LYS A 8 13.90 0.47 -7.38
CA LYS A 8 13.59 1.65 -6.56
C LYS A 8 12.08 1.84 -6.40
N ARG A 9 11.31 1.65 -7.48
CA ARG A 9 9.85 1.75 -7.41
C ARG A 9 9.24 0.69 -6.50
N ILE A 10 9.76 -0.54 -6.50
CA ILE A 10 9.33 -1.58 -5.58
C ILE A 10 9.58 -1.16 -4.13
N GLU A 11 10.75 -0.64 -3.79
CA GLU A 11 11.07 -0.17 -2.44
C GLU A 11 10.11 0.96 -1.98
N GLU A 12 9.81 1.91 -2.86
CA GLU A 12 8.82 2.96 -2.59
C GLU A 12 7.43 2.37 -2.31
N LEU A 13 7.00 1.39 -3.11
CA LEU A 13 5.72 0.72 -2.95
C LEU A 13 5.67 -0.12 -1.66
N GLU A 14 6.76 -0.79 -1.28
CA GLU A 14 6.86 -1.54 -0.01
C GLU A 14 6.67 -0.61 1.19
N ASN A 15 7.29 0.57 1.17
CA ASN A 15 7.10 1.57 2.23
C ASN A 15 5.64 2.04 2.34
N ILE A 16 4.97 2.26 1.20
CA ILE A 16 3.56 2.66 1.21
C ILE A 16 2.68 1.50 1.71
N TYR A 17 2.95 0.26 1.26
CA TYR A 17 2.26 -0.93 1.74
C TYR A 17 2.35 -1.06 3.26
N ASP A 18 3.55 -0.97 3.83
CA ASP A 18 3.77 -1.07 5.26
C ASP A 18 3.04 0.02 6.04
N ASN A 19 3.03 1.25 5.53
CA ASN A 19 2.28 2.34 6.14
C ASN A 19 0.77 2.09 6.10
N MET A 20 0.24 1.55 5.01
CA MET A 20 -1.19 1.18 4.95
C MET A 20 -1.54 0.07 5.93
N ILE A 21 -0.68 -0.93 6.11
CA ILE A 21 -0.88 -1.97 7.13
C ILE A 21 -0.89 -1.36 8.54
N LYS A 22 0.05 -0.46 8.86
CA LYS A 22 0.08 0.23 10.15
C LYS A 22 -1.19 1.04 10.42
N ILE A 23 -1.70 1.76 9.41
CA ILE A 23 -2.96 2.51 9.52
C ILE A 23 -4.14 1.56 9.74
N GLN A 24 -4.21 0.46 8.97
CA GLN A 24 -5.25 -0.55 9.14
C GLN A 24 -5.27 -1.12 10.57
N GLU A 25 -4.10 -1.47 11.10
CA GLU A 25 -3.95 -2.01 12.46
C GLU A 25 -4.30 -0.97 13.53
N TYR A 26 -3.91 0.29 13.33
CA TYR A 26 -4.27 1.39 14.23
C TYR A 26 -5.79 1.57 14.30
N CYS A 27 -6.48 1.57 13.16
CA CYS A 27 -7.94 1.66 13.12
C CYS A 27 -8.64 0.43 13.73
N LEU A 28 -7.97 -0.71 13.81
CA LEU A 28 -8.51 -1.96 14.33
C LEU A 28 -8.39 -2.07 15.86
N ARG A 29 -7.20 -1.74 16.38
CA ARG A 29 -6.81 -2.09 17.75
C ARG A 29 -7.03 -0.96 18.75
N ASN A 30 -7.25 0.27 18.29
CA ASN A 30 -7.25 1.44 19.15
C ASN A 30 -8.68 1.95 19.37
N GLU A 31 -9.38 1.36 20.34
CA GLU A 31 -10.78 1.68 20.62
C GLU A 31 -10.97 3.14 21.04
N ASP A 32 -10.02 3.69 21.79
CA ASP A 32 -10.02 5.08 22.24
C ASP A 32 -9.86 6.09 21.08
N ALA A 33 -9.33 5.63 19.94
CA ALA A 33 -9.15 6.47 18.76
C ALA A 33 -10.36 6.47 17.81
N LYS A 34 -11.42 5.67 18.08
CA LYS A 34 -12.58 5.53 17.18
C LYS A 34 -13.23 6.88 16.85
N GLU A 35 -13.44 7.73 17.87
CA GLU A 35 -14.05 9.05 17.68
C GLU A 35 -13.14 9.98 16.87
N TYR A 36 -11.83 9.93 17.11
CA TYR A 36 -10.86 10.73 16.35
C TYR A 36 -10.78 10.29 14.88
N ILE A 37 -10.79 8.99 14.63
CA ILE A 37 -10.80 8.42 13.28
C ILE A 37 -12.07 8.85 12.53
N GLN A 38 -13.25 8.75 13.17
CA GLN A 38 -14.50 9.23 12.57
C GLN A 38 -14.45 10.71 12.21
N LYS A 39 -13.94 11.57 13.11
CA LYS A 39 -13.78 13.00 12.81
C LYS A 39 -12.88 13.26 11.60
N ILE A 40 -11.81 12.48 11.44
CA ILE A 40 -10.94 12.58 10.25
C ILE A 40 -11.70 12.13 8.99
N GLU A 41 -12.38 10.99 9.06
CA GLU A 41 -13.15 10.45 7.93
C GLU A 41 -14.22 11.44 7.46
N GLU A 42 -14.93 12.06 8.40
CA GLU A 42 -15.94 13.09 8.14
C GLU A 42 -15.32 14.37 7.57
N ALA A 43 -14.26 14.90 8.18
CA ALA A 43 -13.59 16.13 7.74
C ALA A 43 -12.94 15.98 6.36
N ALA A 44 -12.47 14.78 6.03
CA ALA A 44 -11.90 14.47 4.72
C ALA A 44 -12.97 14.00 3.70
N HIS A 45 -14.26 13.97 4.09
CA HIS A 45 -15.37 13.51 3.28
C HIS A 45 -15.12 12.14 2.62
N LEU A 46 -14.60 11.19 3.39
CA LEU A 46 -14.28 9.87 2.87
C LEU A 46 -15.56 9.08 2.60
N ASN A 47 -15.71 8.59 1.37
CA ASN A 47 -16.81 7.70 0.98
C ASN A 47 -16.62 6.26 1.50
N ASN A 48 -15.52 5.97 2.17
CA ASN A 48 -15.17 4.68 2.74
C ASN A 48 -14.36 4.90 4.02
N THR A 49 -14.37 3.94 4.95
CA THR A 49 -13.59 4.06 6.18
C THR A 49 -12.09 4.09 5.87
N LEU A 50 -11.33 4.82 6.67
CA LEU A 50 -9.88 4.92 6.58
C LEU A 50 -9.23 3.54 6.64
N ARG A 51 -9.78 2.65 7.48
CA ARG A 51 -9.37 1.25 7.55
C ARG A 51 -9.55 0.52 6.22
N ASN A 52 -10.74 0.62 5.62
CA ASN A 52 -11.03 -0.06 4.36
C ASN A 52 -10.21 0.53 3.21
N LEU A 53 -10.01 1.84 3.22
CA LEU A 53 -9.15 2.54 2.26
C LEU A 53 -7.70 2.04 2.36
N ALA A 54 -7.16 1.94 3.58
CA ALA A 54 -5.83 1.41 3.83
C ALA A 54 -5.72 -0.05 3.36
N SER A 55 -6.69 -0.90 3.70
CA SER A 55 -6.71 -2.31 3.29
C SER A 55 -6.83 -2.50 1.76
N GLY A 56 -7.67 -1.69 1.10
CA GLY A 56 -7.80 -1.68 -0.36
C GLY A 56 -6.51 -1.25 -1.04
N THR A 57 -5.91 -0.16 -0.55
CA THR A 57 -4.64 0.38 -1.06
C THR A 57 -3.49 -0.62 -0.86
N ALA A 58 -3.37 -1.24 0.31
CA ALA A 58 -2.36 -2.25 0.57
C ALA A 58 -2.47 -3.44 -0.40
N ARG A 59 -3.69 -3.93 -0.66
CA ARG A 59 -3.91 -5.01 -1.64
C ARG A 59 -3.49 -4.61 -3.06
N TYR A 60 -3.88 -3.41 -3.50
CA TYR A 60 -3.48 -2.90 -4.81
C TYR A 60 -1.96 -2.78 -4.94
N ILE A 61 -1.31 -2.19 -3.95
CA ILE A 61 0.14 -2.02 -3.92
C ILE A 61 0.86 -3.37 -3.93
N ARG A 62 0.38 -4.34 -3.16
CA ARG A 62 0.97 -5.68 -3.15
C ARG A 62 0.89 -6.34 -4.53
N ALA A 63 -0.24 -6.22 -5.20
CA ALA A 63 -0.40 -6.73 -6.56
C ALA A 63 0.57 -6.04 -7.54
N GLU A 64 0.75 -4.73 -7.41
CA GLU A 64 1.67 -3.96 -8.25
C GLU A 64 3.14 -4.34 -8.01
N ILE A 65 3.55 -4.54 -6.75
CA ILE A 65 4.89 -5.06 -6.42
C ILE A 65 5.14 -6.39 -7.11
N LEU A 66 4.19 -7.34 -7.01
CA LEU A 66 4.31 -8.66 -7.64
C LEU A 66 4.42 -8.54 -9.16
N ARG A 67 3.64 -7.65 -9.79
CA ARG A 67 3.71 -7.38 -11.23
C ARG A 67 5.07 -6.84 -11.64
N LEU A 68 5.64 -5.91 -10.88
CA LEU A 68 6.97 -5.35 -11.16
C LEU A 68 8.09 -6.38 -10.96
N GLN A 69 7.97 -7.23 -9.93
CA GLN A 69 8.89 -8.34 -9.71
C GLN A 69 8.86 -9.35 -10.86
N ASP A 70 7.67 -9.68 -11.38
CA ASP A 70 7.52 -10.54 -12.55
C ASP A 70 8.16 -9.95 -13.81
N ILE A 71 8.01 -8.63 -14.05
CA ILE A 71 8.69 -7.93 -15.14
C ILE A 71 10.22 -8.05 -15.02
N ILE A 72 10.78 -7.87 -13.82
CA ILE A 72 12.22 -8.03 -13.59
C ILE A 72 12.65 -9.46 -13.91
N ASN A 73 11.95 -10.45 -13.35
CA ASN A 73 12.30 -11.87 -13.52
C ASN A 73 12.26 -12.27 -15.01
N ASN A 74 11.22 -11.88 -15.73
CA ASN A 74 11.07 -12.19 -17.15
C ASN A 74 12.05 -11.42 -18.06
N ALA A 75 12.49 -10.23 -17.64
CA ALA A 75 13.52 -9.48 -18.36
C ALA A 75 14.91 -10.11 -18.19
N VAL A 76 15.22 -10.64 -17.00
CA VAL A 76 16.50 -11.32 -16.72
C VAL A 76 16.63 -12.63 -17.51
N VAL A 77 15.53 -13.38 -17.67
CA VAL A 77 15.51 -14.65 -18.43
C VAL A 77 15.79 -14.45 -19.92
N LYS A 78 15.46 -13.30 -20.51
CA LYS A 78 15.70 -13.01 -21.94
C LYS A 78 17.12 -12.55 -22.29
N ILE A 79 17.95 -12.26 -21.29
CA ILE A 79 19.35 -11.80 -21.49
C ILE A 79 20.34 -12.97 -21.41
N ASN A 80 19.90 -14.14 -20.95
CA ASN A 80 20.65 -15.40 -21.02
C ASN A 80 20.30 -16.20 -22.29
#